data_AF-A0A0Q5YZY1-F1
#
_entry.id   AF-A0A0Q5YZY1-F1
#
_cell.length_a   1.000
_cell.length_b   1.000
_cell.length_c   1.000
_cell.angle_alpha   90.00
_cell.angle_beta   90.00
_cell.angle_gamma   90.00
#
_symmetry.space_group_name_H-M   'P 1'
#
loop_
_entity.id
_entity.type
_entity.pdbx_description
1 polymer ?
#
loop_
_entity_poly.entity_id
_entity_poly.type
_entity_poly.pdbx_seq_one_letter_code
_entity_poly.pdbx_strand_id
1 'polypeptide(L)'
;MKAGGRAAVILVPACDGRGPSNRAGLVAPGNGIPHSDGTLHSDGTGYAQSYSGATLTDAVPMNATQIRISLAVGLRLLPGMRFSMSGGRLHEIADLVAWDGAGIWTVRIGPWTAAAWPAGTALEFEKPVCRMRLASDESGALSLSLNRFATPTIEFVEAF
;
A
#
# COMPACT_ATOMS: atom_id res chain seq x y z
N MET A 1 -13.53 -30.50 -20.13
CA MET A 1 -13.42 -30.18 -18.69
C MET A 1 -13.31 -28.66 -18.59
N LYS A 2 -14.40 -27.96 -18.20
CA LYS A 2 -14.35 -26.50 -18.00
C LYS A 2 -13.49 -26.26 -16.76
N ALA A 3 -12.34 -25.61 -16.91
CA ALA A 3 -11.61 -25.08 -15.77
C ALA A 3 -12.56 -24.08 -15.08
N GLY A 4 -13.08 -24.44 -13.91
CA GLY A 4 -13.87 -23.52 -13.10
C GLY A 4 -12.95 -22.37 -12.70
N GLY A 5 -13.10 -21.22 -13.36
CA GLY A 5 -12.39 -19.99 -13.01
C GLY A 5 -12.76 -19.62 -11.58
N ARG A 6 -11.90 -19.95 -10.63
CA ARG A 6 -11.99 -19.33 -9.30
C ARG A 6 -11.52 -17.89 -9.52
N ALA A 7 -12.37 -16.93 -9.18
CA ALA A 7 -12.04 -15.50 -9.23
C ALA A 7 -10.73 -15.25 -8.46
N ALA A 8 -9.62 -15.23 -9.18
CA ALA A 8 -8.30 -15.07 -8.59
C ALA A 8 -8.21 -13.65 -8.03
N VAL A 9 -7.79 -13.55 -6.78
CA VAL A 9 -7.52 -12.26 -6.16
C VAL A 9 -6.13 -11.81 -6.55
N ILE A 10 -6.00 -10.54 -6.89
CA ILE A 10 -4.75 -9.91 -7.33
C ILE A 10 -4.50 -8.68 -6.46
N LEU A 11 -3.23 -8.43 -6.11
CA LEU A 11 -2.82 -7.17 -5.49
C LEU A 11 -2.54 -6.16 -6.60
N VAL A 12 -3.38 -5.14 -6.70
CA VAL A 12 -3.27 -4.06 -7.68
C VAL A 12 -2.59 -2.87 -7.00
N PRO A 13 -1.43 -2.41 -7.48
CA PRO A 13 -0.75 -1.26 -6.90
C PRO A 13 -1.45 0.05 -7.27
N ALA A 14 -1.54 0.99 -6.34
CA ALA A 14 -2.17 2.29 -6.56
C ALA A 14 -1.23 3.34 -7.22
N CYS A 15 0.07 3.06 -7.30
CA CYS A 15 1.13 3.76 -8.07
C CYS A 15 0.94 5.28 -8.33
N ASP A 16 0.52 6.05 -7.33
CA ASP A 16 0.19 7.47 -7.51
C ASP A 16 1.28 8.43 -7.02
N GLY A 17 2.34 7.88 -6.42
CA GLY A 17 3.44 8.66 -5.85
C GLY A 17 2.99 9.58 -4.71
N ARG A 18 1.91 9.29 -3.99
CA ARG A 18 1.43 10.17 -2.90
C ARG A 18 1.97 9.79 -1.53
N GLY A 19 3.00 8.97 -1.45
CA GLY A 19 3.61 8.58 -0.18
C GLY A 19 4.36 9.74 0.51
N PRO A 20 4.60 9.67 1.84
CA PRO A 20 5.40 10.63 2.60
C PRO A 20 6.84 10.78 2.07
N SER A 21 7.30 9.76 1.34
CA SER A 21 8.61 9.70 0.70
C SER A 21 8.71 10.48 -0.61
N ASN A 22 7.58 10.79 -1.27
CA ASN A 22 7.60 11.49 -2.56
C ASN A 22 7.62 13.02 -2.39
N ARG A 23 8.70 13.53 -1.80
CA ARG A 23 8.93 14.97 -1.62
C ARG A 23 10.40 15.31 -1.86
N ALA A 24 10.63 16.52 -2.38
CA ALA A 24 11.97 17.00 -2.67
C ALA A 24 12.86 17.02 -1.42
N GLY A 25 14.10 16.58 -1.55
CA GLY A 25 15.11 16.59 -0.49
C GLY A 25 15.13 15.34 0.41
N LEU A 26 14.24 14.37 0.19
CA LEU A 26 14.43 13.03 0.78
C LEU A 26 15.37 12.19 -0.09
N VAL A 27 16.36 11.58 0.55
CA VAL A 27 17.22 10.57 -0.07
C VAL A 27 16.52 9.22 0.04
N ALA A 28 16.58 8.44 -1.04
CA ALA A 28 16.03 7.09 -1.00
C ALA A 28 16.71 6.24 0.07
N PRO A 29 15.97 5.42 0.86
CA PRO A 29 16.59 4.39 1.66
C PRO A 29 17.37 3.52 0.67
N GLY A 30 18.59 3.18 1.06
CA GLY A 30 19.47 2.41 0.20
C GLY A 30 18.76 1.14 -0.23
N ASN A 31 18.65 0.94 -1.54
CA ASN A 31 18.66 -0.43 -2.04
C ASN A 31 20.11 -0.91 -1.95
N GLY A 32 20.30 -2.18 -1.58
CA GLY A 32 21.66 -2.72 -1.47
C GLY A 32 22.32 -2.44 -0.11
N ILE A 33 21.52 -2.33 0.96
CA ILE A 33 22.07 -2.20 2.31
C ILE A 33 22.78 -3.52 2.66
N PRO A 34 24.07 -3.51 3.01
CA PRO A 34 24.79 -4.73 3.33
C PRO A 34 24.41 -5.26 4.71
N HIS A 35 24.83 -6.50 4.98
CA HIS A 35 24.93 -7.04 6.33
C HIS A 35 25.82 -6.15 7.20
N SER A 36 25.77 -6.36 8.53
CA SER A 36 26.59 -5.58 9.48
C SER A 36 28.10 -5.73 9.28
N ASP A 37 28.53 -6.77 8.56
CA ASP A 37 29.92 -7.02 8.17
C ASP A 37 30.28 -6.43 6.79
N GLY A 38 29.37 -5.68 6.16
CA GLY A 38 29.56 -5.07 4.85
C GLY A 38 29.32 -6.00 3.67
N THR A 39 28.99 -7.27 3.91
CA THR A 39 28.71 -8.23 2.82
C THR A 39 27.30 -8.06 2.26
N LEU A 40 27.12 -8.46 1.00
CA LEU A 40 25.81 -8.57 0.35
C LEU A 40 25.30 -10.01 0.42
N HIS A 41 24.06 -10.23 0.02
CA HIS A 41 23.56 -11.57 -0.26
C HIS A 41 24.41 -12.24 -1.35
N SER A 42 24.34 -13.57 -1.43
CA SER A 42 25.17 -14.36 -2.35
C SER A 42 24.93 -14.08 -3.84
N ASP A 43 23.80 -13.46 -4.17
CA ASP A 43 23.44 -12.99 -5.51
C ASP A 43 23.90 -11.54 -5.78
N GLY A 44 24.64 -10.94 -4.84
CA GLY A 44 25.11 -9.56 -4.92
C GLY A 44 24.04 -8.51 -4.59
N THR A 45 22.86 -8.91 -4.09
CA THR A 45 21.83 -7.96 -3.65
C THR A 45 21.99 -7.62 -2.17
N GLY A 46 21.46 -6.47 -1.73
CA GLY A 46 21.39 -6.12 -0.31
C GLY A 46 19.96 -5.88 0.13
N TYR A 47 19.78 -5.59 1.41
CA TYR A 47 18.46 -5.29 1.96
C TYR A 47 17.85 -4.05 1.31
N ALA A 48 16.53 -4.05 1.24
CA ALA A 48 15.71 -2.88 0.94
C ALA A 48 14.92 -2.49 2.20
N GLN A 49 14.75 -1.19 2.42
CA GLN A 49 13.99 -0.66 3.55
C GLN A 49 12.87 0.26 3.06
N SER A 50 11.74 0.27 3.79
CA SER A 50 10.66 1.25 3.59
C SER A 50 11.12 2.63 4.09
N TYR A 51 10.62 3.70 3.49
CA TYR A 51 10.92 5.07 3.95
C TYR A 51 10.16 5.40 5.24
N SER A 52 8.88 5.05 5.27
CA SER A 52 7.95 5.48 6.29
C SER A 52 8.09 4.67 7.58
N GLY A 53 8.30 3.35 7.46
CA GLY A 53 8.23 2.42 8.59
C GLY A 53 6.94 2.56 9.38
N ALA A 54 5.85 2.98 8.71
CA ALA A 54 4.65 3.42 9.38
C ALA A 54 3.91 2.25 10.04
N THR A 55 3.40 2.47 11.25
CA THR A 55 2.66 1.45 12.00
C THR A 55 1.45 2.05 12.72
N LEU A 56 0.43 1.22 12.99
CA LEU A 56 -0.65 1.61 13.89
C LEU A 56 -0.14 1.70 15.33
N THR A 57 -0.38 2.82 16.00
CA THR A 57 -0.01 2.97 17.42
C THR A 57 -0.97 2.21 18.34
N ASP A 58 -2.26 2.20 17.99
CA ASP A 58 -3.32 1.59 18.78
C ASP A 58 -4.07 0.53 17.96
N ALA A 59 -4.76 -0.38 18.65
CA ALA A 59 -5.66 -1.32 17.98
C ALA A 59 -6.82 -0.54 17.33
N VAL A 60 -7.16 -0.89 16.10
CA VAL A 60 -8.20 -0.23 15.31
C VAL A 60 -9.40 -1.17 15.19
N PRO A 61 -10.59 -0.78 15.65
CA PRO A 61 -11.79 -1.61 15.50
C PRO A 61 -12.27 -1.64 14.04
N MET A 62 -13.17 -2.56 13.74
CA MET A 62 -13.94 -2.53 12.50
C MET A 62 -14.79 -1.26 12.41
N ASN A 63 -14.98 -0.73 11.21
CA ASN A 63 -15.68 0.51 10.87
C ASN A 63 -15.06 1.79 11.46
N ALA A 64 -13.78 1.75 11.82
CA ALA A 64 -13.06 2.94 12.25
C ALA A 64 -12.83 3.89 11.05
N THR A 65 -13.11 5.17 11.28
CA THR A 65 -12.84 6.27 10.34
C THR A 65 -11.66 7.14 10.78
N GLN A 66 -11.10 6.86 11.96
CA GLN A 66 -9.97 7.57 12.53
C GLN A 66 -8.98 6.56 13.10
N ILE A 67 -7.70 6.75 12.79
CA ILE A 67 -6.60 5.88 13.26
C ILE A 67 -5.42 6.72 13.76
N ARG A 68 -4.54 6.07 14.52
CA ARG A 68 -3.30 6.65 15.02
C ARG A 68 -2.11 5.95 14.38
N ILE A 69 -1.28 6.73 13.70
CA ILE A 69 -0.15 6.26 12.91
C ILE A 69 1.13 6.76 13.54
N SER A 70 2.05 5.86 13.84
CA SER A 70 3.44 6.18 14.10
C SER A 70 4.21 6.24 12.78
N LEU A 71 5.03 7.27 12.61
CA LEU A 71 5.83 7.52 11.42
C LEU A 71 7.26 7.90 11.83
N ALA A 72 8.26 7.53 11.03
CA ALA A 72 9.64 7.91 11.30
C ALA A 72 9.82 9.43 11.42
N VAL A 73 10.68 9.85 12.35
CA VAL A 73 10.93 11.26 12.65
C VAL A 73 11.41 11.99 11.39
N GLY A 74 10.86 13.18 11.15
CA GLY A 74 11.15 14.00 9.98
C GLY A 74 10.20 13.77 8.81
N LEU A 75 9.46 12.65 8.76
CA LEU A 75 8.39 12.47 7.78
C LEU A 75 7.09 13.15 8.24
N ARG A 76 6.25 13.53 7.28
CA ARG A 76 4.99 14.25 7.53
C ARG A 76 3.88 13.64 6.71
N LEU A 77 2.74 13.37 7.35
CA LEU A 77 1.51 12.99 6.65
C LEU A 77 0.81 14.24 6.10
N LEU A 78 0.19 14.07 4.93
CA LEU A 78 -0.66 15.06 4.28
C LEU A 78 -2.00 14.40 3.91
N PRO A 79 -3.10 15.17 3.84
CA PRO A 79 -4.32 14.69 3.22
C PRO A 79 -4.08 14.26 1.76
N GLY A 80 -4.81 13.25 1.31
CA GLY A 80 -4.69 12.65 -0.03
C GLY A 80 -3.60 11.59 -0.18
N MET A 81 -2.76 11.38 0.85
CA MET A 81 -1.79 10.28 0.85
C MET A 81 -2.52 8.95 1.00
N ARG A 82 -2.11 7.96 0.19
CA ARG A 82 -2.66 6.60 0.24
C ARG A 82 -1.69 5.64 0.91
N PHE A 83 -2.26 4.68 1.62
CA PHE A 83 -1.53 3.59 2.23
C PHE A 83 -2.35 2.30 2.19
N SER A 84 -1.67 1.17 2.19
CA SER A 84 -2.33 -0.11 2.38
C SER A 84 -1.99 -0.73 3.73
N MET A 85 -3.00 -1.28 4.40
CA MET A 85 -2.81 -2.17 5.55
C MET A 85 -2.45 -3.58 5.07
N SER A 86 -2.02 -4.42 6.01
CA SER A 86 -1.76 -5.84 5.76
C SER A 86 -2.91 -6.50 4.99
N GLY A 87 -2.60 -7.40 4.06
CA GLY A 87 -3.60 -8.05 3.21
C GLY A 87 -4.14 -7.21 2.06
N GLY A 88 -3.63 -5.99 1.85
CA GLY A 88 -3.97 -5.16 0.69
C GLY A 88 -5.26 -4.37 0.84
N ARG A 89 -5.53 -3.83 2.04
CA ARG A 89 -6.65 -2.89 2.24
C ARG A 89 -6.17 -1.47 2.02
N LEU A 90 -6.63 -0.85 0.94
CA LEU A 90 -6.21 0.50 0.54
C LEU A 90 -7.05 1.56 1.24
N HIS A 91 -6.39 2.53 1.85
CA HIS A 91 -7.00 3.68 2.49
C HIS A 91 -6.31 4.97 2.04
N GLU A 92 -7.03 6.08 2.12
CA GLU A 92 -6.56 7.42 1.88
C GLU A 92 -6.72 8.26 3.15
N ILE A 93 -5.73 9.09 3.45
CA ILE A 93 -5.80 10.08 4.52
C ILE A 93 -6.75 11.18 4.08
N ALA A 94 -7.95 11.23 4.67
CA ALA A 94 -8.93 12.25 4.38
C ALA A 94 -8.58 13.58 5.07
N ASP A 95 -8.11 13.52 6.31
CA ASP A 95 -7.85 14.70 7.14
C ASP A 95 -6.83 14.42 8.25
N LEU A 96 -6.12 15.46 8.71
CA LEU A 96 -5.18 15.38 9.82
C LEU A 96 -5.84 15.97 11.08
N VAL A 97 -6.06 15.15 12.09
CA VAL A 97 -6.77 15.56 13.32
C VAL A 97 -5.81 16.11 14.36
N ALA A 98 -4.68 15.43 14.59
CA ALA A 98 -3.70 15.84 15.59
C ALA A 98 -2.31 15.28 15.28
N TRP A 99 -1.28 15.95 15.79
CA TRP A 99 0.11 15.49 15.79
C TRP A 99 0.72 15.76 17.17
N ASP A 100 1.49 14.81 17.68
CA ASP A 100 2.11 14.87 19.01
C ASP A 100 3.44 15.63 19.06
N GLY A 101 3.98 16.05 17.91
CA GLY A 101 5.29 16.67 17.83
C GLY A 101 6.48 15.69 17.73
N ALA A 102 6.24 14.39 17.90
CA ALA A 102 7.27 13.36 18.05
C ALA A 102 7.16 12.19 17.06
N GLY A 103 6.07 12.08 16.30
CA GLY A 103 5.92 11.11 15.20
C GLY A 103 4.58 10.38 15.17
N ILE A 104 3.67 10.67 16.11
CA ILE A 104 2.33 10.08 16.14
C ILE A 104 1.31 11.05 15.56
N TRP A 105 0.62 10.59 14.52
CA TRP A 105 -0.41 11.33 13.82
C TRP A 105 -1.77 10.69 14.07
N THR A 106 -2.75 11.48 14.46
CA THR A 106 -4.16 11.08 14.46
C THR A 106 -4.78 11.57 13.15
N VAL A 107 -5.31 10.66 12.35
CA VAL A 107 -5.80 10.97 11.00
C VAL A 107 -7.18 10.38 10.78
N ARG A 108 -8.00 11.06 9.97
CA ARG A 108 -9.22 10.46 9.40
C ARG A 108 -8.87 9.77 8.10
N ILE A 109 -9.51 8.63 7.87
CA ILE A 109 -9.26 7.79 6.71
C ILE A 109 -10.56 7.49 5.94
N GLY A 110 -10.42 7.27 4.65
CA GLY A 110 -11.48 6.75 3.78
C GLY A 110 -10.92 5.66 2.85
N PRO A 111 -11.69 4.59 2.55
CA PRO A 111 -12.91 4.16 3.24
C PRO A 111 -12.64 3.76 4.70
N TRP A 112 -13.69 3.51 5.50
CA TRP A 112 -13.53 3.00 6.87
C TRP A 112 -12.92 1.60 6.89
N THR A 113 -12.38 1.18 8.03
CA THR A 113 -11.80 -0.16 8.15
C THR A 113 -12.86 -1.26 8.03
N ALA A 114 -12.70 -2.18 7.09
CA ALA A 114 -13.61 -3.32 6.93
C ALA A 114 -13.33 -4.46 7.93
N ALA A 115 -12.26 -4.36 8.73
CA ALA A 115 -11.86 -5.36 9.72
C ALA A 115 -11.17 -4.67 10.91
N ALA A 116 -11.03 -5.41 12.02
CA ALA A 116 -10.21 -4.97 13.15
C ALA A 116 -8.72 -5.26 12.90
N TRP A 117 -7.86 -4.37 13.37
CA TRP A 117 -6.41 -4.47 13.22
C TRP A 117 -5.71 -4.28 14.56
N PRO A 118 -4.71 -5.12 14.89
CA PRO A 118 -3.93 -4.94 16.11
C PRO A 118 -3.02 -3.71 16.02
N ALA A 119 -2.63 -3.18 17.17
CA ALA A 119 -1.52 -2.23 17.26
C ALA A 119 -0.24 -2.83 16.67
N GLY A 120 0.62 -2.00 16.12
CA GLY A 120 1.86 -2.41 15.44
C GLY A 120 1.64 -2.93 14.01
N THR A 121 0.41 -2.96 13.49
CA THR A 121 0.17 -3.32 12.08
C THR A 121 0.92 -2.36 11.16
N ALA A 122 1.74 -2.90 10.27
CA ALA A 122 2.49 -2.13 9.29
C ALA A 122 1.58 -1.49 8.25
N LEU A 123 1.90 -0.25 7.87
CA LEU A 123 1.24 0.53 6.85
C LEU A 123 2.23 0.79 5.72
N GLU A 124 1.85 0.45 4.49
CA GLU A 124 2.69 0.62 3.31
C GLU A 124 2.25 1.88 2.53
N PHE A 125 3.09 2.90 2.50
CA PHE A 125 2.82 4.18 1.82
C PHE A 125 3.57 4.33 0.50
N GLU A 126 4.63 3.57 0.28
CA GLU A 126 5.53 3.70 -0.86
C GLU A 126 4.98 2.95 -2.07
N LYS A 127 4.46 1.75 -1.84
CA LYS A 127 3.86 0.88 -2.85
C LYS A 127 2.51 0.35 -2.34
N PRO A 128 1.54 1.25 -2.04
CA PRO A 128 0.25 0.82 -1.53
C PRO A 128 -0.46 -0.07 -2.55
N VAL A 129 -1.00 -1.19 -2.08
CA VAL A 129 -1.73 -2.18 -2.88
C VAL A 129 -3.16 -2.34 -2.41
N CYS A 130 -4.05 -2.63 -3.36
CA CYS A 130 -5.42 -3.02 -3.10
C CYS A 130 -5.64 -4.46 -3.54
N ARG A 131 -6.23 -5.26 -2.66
CA ARG A 131 -6.63 -6.63 -2.93
C ARG A 131 -7.93 -6.61 -3.72
N MET A 132 -7.84 -6.94 -5.00
CA MET A 132 -8.94 -6.81 -5.96
C MET A 132 -9.19 -8.13 -6.72
N ARG A 133 -10.32 -8.20 -7.41
CA ARG A 133 -10.62 -9.22 -8.43
C ARG A 133 -11.16 -8.52 -9.68
N LEU A 134 -11.15 -9.23 -10.80
CA LEU A 134 -11.82 -8.75 -12.01
C LEU A 134 -13.32 -8.54 -11.73
N ALA A 135 -13.88 -7.45 -12.24
CA ALA A 135 -15.31 -7.19 -12.19
C ALA A 135 -16.11 -8.25 -12.98
N SER A 136 -15.52 -8.78 -14.05
CA SER A 136 -16.05 -9.84 -14.90
C SER A 136 -14.91 -10.70 -15.43
N ASP A 137 -15.13 -12.02 -15.48
CA ASP A 137 -14.17 -13.00 -16.01
C ASP A 137 -13.95 -12.82 -17.53
N GLU A 138 -14.91 -12.20 -18.23
CA GLU A 138 -14.86 -11.91 -19.66
C GLU A 138 -14.03 -10.65 -20.00
N SER A 139 -13.75 -9.78 -19.03
CA SER A 139 -12.96 -8.55 -19.25
C SER A 139 -11.52 -8.80 -19.72
N GLY A 140 -11.03 -10.03 -19.55
CA GLY A 140 -9.73 -10.49 -20.07
C GLY A 140 -9.77 -11.05 -21.50
N ALA A 141 -10.95 -11.11 -22.15
CA ALA A 141 -11.09 -11.58 -23.52
C ALA A 141 -10.65 -10.49 -24.51
N LEU A 142 -9.40 -10.58 -24.98
CA LEU A 142 -8.78 -9.57 -25.83
C LEU A 142 -9.02 -9.84 -27.32
N SER A 143 -9.64 -8.90 -28.02
CA SER A 143 -9.64 -8.87 -29.49
C SER A 143 -8.32 -8.25 -29.98
N LEU A 144 -7.36 -9.10 -30.31
CA LEU A 144 -6.02 -8.69 -30.72
C LEU A 144 -5.97 -8.27 -32.20
N SER A 145 -5.58 -7.03 -32.48
CA SER A 145 -5.17 -6.58 -33.81
C SER A 145 -3.85 -7.23 -34.21
N LEU A 146 -3.81 -7.81 -35.41
CA LEU A 146 -2.67 -8.59 -35.94
C LEU A 146 -2.21 -9.70 -34.98
N ASN A 147 -3.10 -10.23 -34.13
CA ASN A 147 -2.78 -11.15 -33.04
C ASN A 147 -1.68 -10.65 -32.09
N ARG A 148 -1.46 -9.33 -31.99
CA ARG A 148 -0.34 -8.74 -31.24
C ARG A 148 -0.75 -7.64 -30.27
N PHE A 149 -1.73 -6.81 -30.63
CA PHE A 149 -2.06 -5.61 -29.86
C PHE A 149 -3.54 -5.53 -29.54
N ALA A 150 -3.89 -5.15 -28.32
CA ALA A 150 -5.23 -4.72 -27.95
C ALA A 150 -5.15 -3.63 -26.89
N THR A 151 -6.22 -2.84 -26.78
CA THR A 151 -6.38 -1.81 -25.75
C THR A 151 -7.61 -2.14 -24.91
N PRO A 152 -7.57 -3.20 -24.09
CA PRO A 152 -8.69 -3.56 -23.23
C PRO A 152 -8.90 -2.52 -22.13
N THR A 153 -10.16 -2.39 -21.72
CA THR A 153 -10.48 -1.80 -20.41
C THR A 153 -10.74 -2.96 -19.45
N ILE A 154 -9.98 -3.01 -18.37
CA ILE A 154 -10.12 -4.02 -17.33
C ILE A 154 -10.60 -3.31 -16.07
N GLU A 155 -11.72 -3.76 -15.52
CA GLU A 155 -12.28 -3.23 -14.29
C GLU A 155 -11.99 -4.16 -13.12
N PHE A 156 -11.63 -3.55 -12.00
CA PHE A 156 -11.31 -4.25 -10.76
C PHE A 156 -12.27 -3.81 -9.65
N VAL A 157 -12.68 -4.77 -8.84
CA VAL A 157 -13.45 -4.53 -7.62
C VAL A 157 -12.66 -5.06 -6.42
N GLU A 158 -12.71 -4.35 -5.30
CA GLU A 158 -12.06 -4.81 -4.07
C GLU A 158 -12.61 -6.18 -3.64
N ALA A 159 -11.72 -7.09 -3.25
CA ALA A 159 -12.04 -8.43 -2.80
C ALA A 159 -11.97 -8.51 -1.27
N PHE A 160 -13.12 -8.69 -0.62
CA PHE A 160 -13.24 -8.76 0.84
C PHE A 160 -12.90 -10.15 1.40
#